data_AF-A0A2E4N3N8-F1
#
_entry.id   AF-A0A2E4N3N8-F1
#
_cell.length_a   1.000
_cell.length_b   1.000
_cell.length_c   1.000
_cell.angle_alpha   90.00
_cell.angle_beta   90.00
_cell.angle_gamma   90.00
#
_symmetry.space_group_name_H-M   'P 1'
#
loop_
_entity.id
_entity.type
_entity.pdbx_description
1 polymer ?
#
loop_
_entity_poly.entity_id
_entity_poly.type
_entity_poly.pdbx_seq_one_letter_code
_entity_poly.pdbx_strand_id
1 'polypeptide(L)' 'MAEDGKAWMTPQEIAGGLGNRFGKEVFEDLIYDRKTRREILDFVIEQVGCNEYSAEDYLREIVKPKE' A
#
# COMPACT_ATOMS: atom_id res chain seq x y z
N MET A 1 8.29 23.78 6.57
CA MET A 1 7.30 22.69 6.58
C MET A 1 7.26 22.19 5.17
N ALA A 2 7.89 21.05 4.88
CA ALA A 2 7.91 20.54 3.51
C ALA A 2 6.49 20.06 3.20
N GLU A 3 5.86 20.76 2.26
CA GLU A 3 4.60 20.40 1.64
C GLU A 3 4.84 19.12 0.83
N ASP A 4 4.91 17.98 1.52
CA ASP A 4 4.96 16.67 0.90
C ASP A 4 3.55 16.36 0.39
N GLY A 5 3.23 16.98 -0.75
CA GLY A 5 2.05 16.67 -1.55
C GLY A 5 2.17 15.23 -2.00
N LYS A 6 1.76 14.32 -1.12
CA LYS A 6 1.86 12.88 -1.29
C LYS A 6 1.42 12.50 -2.70
N ALA A 7 2.32 11.92 -3.47
CA ALA A 7 2.13 11.72 -4.91
C ALA A 7 0.90 10.85 -5.18
N TRP A 8 0.08 11.24 -6.16
CA TRP A 8 -0.94 10.35 -6.72
C TRP A 8 -0.24 9.25 -7.50
N MET A 9 -0.37 8.02 -7.02
CA MET A 9 0.24 6.84 -7.63
C MET A 9 -0.82 5.77 -7.84
N THR A 10 -0.64 4.99 -8.90
CA THR A 10 -1.47 3.82 -9.18
C THR A 10 -1.06 2.62 -8.32
N PRO A 11 -1.96 1.65 -8.08
CA PRO A 11 -1.63 0.42 -7.38
C PRO A 11 -0.43 -0.33 -7.98
N GLN A 12 -0.29 -0.32 -9.30
CA GLN A 12 0.85 -0.95 -9.99
C GLN A 12 2.17 -0.23 -9.70
N GLU A 13 2.16 1.10 -9.66
CA GLU A 13 3.35 1.88 -9.29
C GLU A 13 3.73 1.65 -7.82
N ILE A 14 2.74 1.57 -6.93
CA ILE A 14 2.95 1.21 -5.52
C ILE A 14 3.52 -0.20 -5.39
N ALA A 15 2.99 -1.17 -6.13
CA ALA A 15 3.54 -2.53 -6.18
C ALA A 15 4.98 -2.54 -6.69
N GLY A 16 5.30 -1.71 -7.68
CA GLY A 16 6.65 -1.53 -8.20
C GLY A 16 7.61 -0.91 -7.18
N GLY A 17 7.15 0.09 -6.42
CA GLY A 17 7.92 0.78 -5.38
C GLY A 17 8.16 -0.09 -4.14
N LEU A 18 7.15 -0.83 -3.69
CA LEU A 18 7.27 -1.82 -2.60
C LEU A 18 8.11 -3.04 -3.03
N GLY A 19 8.05 -3.39 -4.30
CA GLY A 19 8.61 -4.64 -4.80
C GLY A 19 7.89 -5.89 -4.26
N ASN A 20 8.35 -7.05 -4.74
CA ASN A 20 7.64 -8.32 -4.51
C ASN A 20 7.64 -8.77 -3.03
N ARG A 21 8.68 -8.41 -2.26
CA ARG A 21 8.78 -8.80 -0.84
C ARG A 21 7.77 -8.07 0.02
N PHE A 22 7.77 -6.74 -0.02
CA PHE A 22 6.88 -5.94 0.83
C PHE A 22 5.44 -6.01 0.35
N GLY A 23 5.18 -6.10 -0.96
CA GLY A 23 3.83 -6.33 -1.47
C GLY A 23 3.22 -7.65 -0.97
N LYS A 24 4.03 -8.72 -0.89
CA LYS A 24 3.58 -9.99 -0.33
C LYS A 24 3.34 -9.90 1.18
N GLU A 25 4.23 -9.25 1.92
CA GLU A 25 4.07 -9.06 3.38
C GLU A 25 2.79 -8.29 3.70
N VAL A 26 2.52 -7.20 2.97
CA VAL A 26 1.30 -6.40 3.10
C VAL A 26 0.04 -7.22 2.78
N PHE A 27 0.08 -8.05 1.75
CA PHE A 27 -1.02 -8.96 1.42
C PHE A 27 -1.25 -10.01 2.53
N GLU A 28 -0.19 -10.64 3.03
CA GLU A 28 -0.28 -11.61 4.12
C GLU A 28 -0.79 -10.95 5.41
N ASP A 29 -0.32 -9.75 5.75
CA ASP A 29 -0.77 -9.00 6.92
C ASP A 29 -2.26 -8.64 6.83
N LEU A 30 -2.78 -8.33 5.63
CA LEU A 30 -4.20 -8.10 5.38
C LEU A 30 -5.05 -9.37 5.47
N ILE A 31 -4.61 -10.47 4.87
CA ILE A 31 -5.38 -11.73 4.84
C ILE A 31 -5.39 -12.42 6.19
N TYR A 32 -4.28 -12.37 6.93
CA TYR A 32 -4.14 -12.99 8.24
C TYR A 32 -4.46 -12.05 9.41
N ASP A 33 -4.91 -10.83 9.14
CA ASP A 33 -5.23 -9.80 10.15
C ASP A 33 -4.11 -9.60 11.19
N ARG A 34 -2.84 -9.65 10.74
CA ARG A 34 -1.67 -9.55 11.64
C ARG A 34 -1.39 -8.13 12.08
N LYS A 35 -1.80 -7.16 11.27
CA LYS A 35 -1.68 -5.72 11.51
C LYS A 35 -3.01 -5.06 11.19
N THR A 36 -3.30 -3.96 11.86
CA THR A 36 -4.49 -3.18 11.54
C THR A 36 -4.34 -2.53 10.17
N ARG A 37 -5.48 -2.32 9.47
CA ARG A 37 -5.49 -1.63 8.17
C ARG A 37 -4.76 -0.28 8.21
N ARG A 38 -4.84 0.43 9.34
CA ARG A 38 -4.17 1.72 9.54
C ARG A 38 -2.64 1.59 9.54
N GLU A 39 -2.10 0.59 10.23
CA GLU A 39 -0.65 0.31 10.25
C GLU A 39 -0.13 -0.08 8.88
N ILE A 40 -0.92 -0.87 8.13
CA ILE A 40 -0.56 -1.28 6.77
C ILE A 40 -0.56 -0.07 5.82
N LEU A 41 -1.54 0.83 5.94
CA LEU A 41 -1.58 2.07 5.17
C LEU A 41 -0.38 2.97 5.46
N ASP A 42 -0.08 3.18 6.74
CA ASP A 42 1.04 4.01 7.17
C ASP A 42 2.36 3.44 6.62
N PHE A 43 2.55 2.12 6.72
CA PHE A 43 3.69 1.43 6.14
C PHE A 43 3.82 1.65 4.62
N VAL A 44 2.73 1.48 3.85
CA VAL A 44 2.75 1.68 2.39
C VAL A 44 3.08 3.13 2.03
N ILE A 45 2.49 4.09 2.74
CA ILE A 45 2.73 5.53 2.57
C ILE A 45 4.20 5.86 2.88
N GLU A 46 4.76 5.33 3.97
CA GLU A 46 6.15 5.57 4.36
C GLU A 46 7.15 4.93 3.39
N GLN A 47 6.87 3.74 2.88
CA GLN A 47 7.78 3.04 1.96
C GLN A 47 7.80 3.66 0.56
N VAL A 48 6.66 4.15 0.05
CA VAL A 48 6.52 4.60 -1.34
C VAL A 48 6.39 6.12 -1.46
N GLY A 49 6.01 6.83 -0.39
CA GLY A 49 5.74 8.26 -0.43
C GLY A 49 4.41 8.63 -1.11
N CYS A 50 3.48 7.67 -1.24
CA CYS A 50 2.19 7.89 -1.88
C CYS A 50 1.15 8.49 -0.91
N ASN A 51 0.04 9.01 -1.43
CA ASN A 51 -1.05 9.51 -0.59
C ASN A 51 -1.90 8.39 0.02
N GLU A 52 -2.69 8.73 1.05
CA GLU A 52 -3.55 7.78 1.76
C GLU A 52 -4.57 7.12 0.82
N TYR A 53 -5.15 7.90 -0.09
CA TYR A 53 -6.14 7.38 -1.05
C TYR A 53 -5.51 6.37 -2.03
N SER A 54 -4.32 6.67 -2.55
CA SER A 54 -3.55 5.77 -3.39
C SER A 54 -3.13 4.49 -2.66
N ALA A 55 -2.71 4.61 -1.39
CA ALA A 55 -2.40 3.44 -0.56
C ALA A 55 -3.66 2.59 -0.31
N GLU A 56 -4.80 3.21 0.00
CA GLU A 56 -6.08 2.50 0.17
C GLU A 56 -6.54 1.78 -1.10
N ASP A 57 -6.38 2.41 -2.26
CA ASP A 57 -6.70 1.82 -3.55
C ASP A 57 -5.81 0.60 -3.83
N TYR A 58 -4.50 0.70 -3.55
CA TYR A 58 -3.58 -0.43 -3.60
C TYR A 58 -4.01 -1.59 -2.70
N LEU A 59 -4.34 -1.33 -1.43
CA LEU A 59 -4.79 -2.38 -0.52
C LEU A 59 -6.09 -3.05 -0.99
N ARG A 60 -6.99 -2.30 -1.64
CA ARG A 60 -8.21 -2.85 -2.25
C ARG A 60 -7.90 -3.70 -3.47
N GLU A 61 -6.92 -3.31 -4.28
CA GLU A 61 -6.57 -4.03 -5.50
C GLU A 61 -5.85 -5.35 -5.20
N ILE A 62 -4.92 -5.39 -4.24
CA ILE A 62 -4.16 -6.62 -3.93
C ILE A 62 -5.02 -7.72 -3.31
N VAL A 63 -6.13 -7.37 -2.65
CA VAL A 63 -7.07 -8.34 -2.08
C VAL A 63 -8.15 -8.77 -3.07
N LYS A 64 -8.29 -8.11 -4.22
CA LYS A 64 -9.25 -8.55 -5.24
C LYS A 64 -8.81 -9.91 -5.79
N PRO A 65 -9.67 -10.94 -5.74
CA PRO A 65 -9.39 -12.17 -6.45
C PRO A 65 -9.27 -11.84 -7.94
N LYS A 66 -8.18 -12.28 -8.57
CA LYS A 66 -8.06 -12.23 -10.03
C LYS A 66 -8.99 -13.31 -10.59
N GLU A 67 -10.11 -12.87 -11.16
CA GLU A 67 -10.99 -13.72 -11.98
C GLU A 67 -10.26 -14.25 -13.22
#